data_AF-A0A369Z870-F1
#
_entry.id   AF-A0A369Z870-F1
#
_cell.length_a   1.000
_cell.length_b   1.000
_cell.length_c   1.000
_cell.angle_alpha   90.00
_cell.angle_beta   90.00
_cell.angle_gamma   90.00
#
_symmetry.space_group_name_H-M   'P 1'
#
loop_
_entity.id
_entity.type
_entity.pdbx_description
1 polymer ?
#
loop_
_entity_poly.entity_id
_entity_poly.type
_entity_poly.pdbx_seq_one_letter_code
_entity_poly.pdbx_strand_id
1 'polypeptide(L)'
;MKKLLLSAILVGFLTACSGGGGGGGGSGTATTPDNTKVDLGNSAKGDIGAKTTDGELYGQNSNDSFYGIWSNDAKTVREVRYQGTAATNLPSGTATYLGDAYWVSGITGQPSKGGKTRLNVDFDKKTVDGKVEFSLLSDGRTQDITLHQTQLNGTKFSGRASTLLEKGTYQGGLFGNGAKEAAGIATFEGNRSYNTSFGGIRY
;
A
#
# COMPACT_ATOMS: atom_id res chain seq x y z
N MET A 1 51.26 4.63 10.58
CA MET A 1 50.27 4.26 11.61
C MET A 1 48.94 4.00 10.94
N LYS A 2 48.44 2.76 10.99
CA LYS A 2 47.16 2.31 10.41
C LYS A 2 46.00 2.96 11.18
N LYS A 3 45.03 3.53 10.48
CA LYS A 3 43.64 3.63 10.97
C LYS A 3 42.70 3.30 9.81
N LEU A 4 42.27 2.04 9.82
CA LEU A 4 41.13 1.52 9.07
C LEU A 4 39.86 2.08 9.70
N LEU A 5 39.02 2.74 8.91
CA LEU A 5 37.62 2.97 9.27
C LEU A 5 36.77 2.39 8.14
N LEU A 6 36.29 1.18 8.40
CA LEU A 6 35.22 0.53 7.65
C LEU A 6 33.93 1.32 7.89
N SER A 7 33.42 2.00 6.87
CA SER A 7 32.03 2.45 6.88
C SER A 7 31.16 1.29 6.39
N ALA A 8 30.44 0.70 7.34
CA ALA A 8 29.49 -0.38 7.11
C ALA A 8 28.36 0.09 6.18
N ILE A 9 28.17 -0.66 5.09
CA ILE A 9 27.01 -0.56 4.22
C ILE A 9 25.81 -1.02 5.02
N LEU A 10 24.96 -0.09 5.43
CA LEU A 10 23.66 -0.38 6.02
C LEU A 10 22.72 -0.87 4.91
N VAL A 11 22.79 -2.17 4.58
CA VAL A 11 21.80 -2.81 3.72
C VAL A 11 20.50 -2.88 4.51
N GLY A 12 19.56 -1.98 4.18
CA GLY A 12 18.20 -2.04 4.70
C GLY A 12 17.54 -3.33 4.26
N PHE A 13 17.43 -4.29 5.18
CA PHE A 13 16.57 -5.45 5.00
C PHE A 13 15.12 -4.98 5.03
N LEU A 14 14.57 -4.67 3.86
CA LEU A 14 13.13 -4.75 3.63
C LEU A 14 12.75 -6.23 3.73
N THR A 15 12.48 -6.70 4.95
CA THR A 15 11.82 -7.99 5.16
C THR A 15 10.38 -7.85 4.68
N ALA A 16 10.18 -8.02 3.38
CA ALA A 16 8.89 -8.45 2.85
C ALA A 16 8.67 -9.88 3.38
N CYS A 17 8.09 -10.00 4.57
CA CYS A 17 7.57 -11.26 5.07
C CYS A 17 6.36 -11.66 4.21
N SER A 18 6.64 -12.20 3.03
CA SER A 18 5.71 -13.06 2.30
C SER A 18 5.76 -14.44 2.94
N GLY A 19 5.08 -14.57 4.09
CA GLY A 19 4.83 -15.87 4.70
C GLY A 19 3.86 -16.66 3.81
N GLY A 20 4.41 -17.63 3.08
CA GLY A 20 3.62 -18.60 2.33
C GLY A 20 3.10 -19.73 3.22
N GLY A 21 1.93 -20.26 2.83
CA GLY A 21 1.48 -21.61 3.15
C GLY A 21 0.33 -21.71 4.16
N GLY A 22 -0.86 -22.05 3.66
CA GLY A 22 -1.98 -22.56 4.46
C GLY A 22 -3.32 -21.93 4.09
N GLY A 23 -4.19 -22.70 3.45
CA GLY A 23 -5.49 -22.25 2.95
C GLY A 23 -6.38 -21.64 4.03
N GLY A 24 -6.64 -20.35 3.87
CA GLY A 24 -7.61 -19.55 4.60
C GLY A 24 -7.56 -18.15 4.02
N GLY A 25 -8.51 -17.81 3.14
CA GLY A 25 -8.58 -16.48 2.54
C GLY A 25 -8.61 -15.41 3.62
N GLY A 26 -7.92 -14.29 3.41
CA GLY A 26 -7.74 -13.29 4.46
C GLY A 26 -6.68 -12.24 4.15
N SER A 27 -6.84 -11.08 4.78
CA SER A 27 -5.81 -10.04 4.91
C SER A 27 -4.72 -10.40 5.93
N GLY A 28 -4.91 -11.47 6.73
CA GLY A 28 -3.92 -12.04 7.63
C GLY A 28 -3.72 -11.25 8.93
N THR A 29 -2.54 -11.35 9.53
CA THR A 29 -2.16 -10.56 10.71
C THR A 29 -1.18 -9.46 10.29
N ALA A 30 -1.47 -8.22 10.63
CA ALA A 30 -0.54 -7.11 10.47
C ALA A 30 0.35 -7.00 11.72
N THR A 31 1.66 -6.98 11.55
CA THR A 31 2.60 -6.61 12.62
C THR A 31 3.01 -5.16 12.42
N THR A 32 2.72 -4.29 13.36
CA THR A 32 3.06 -2.86 13.28
C THR A 32 4.50 -2.60 13.74
N PRO A 33 5.08 -1.42 13.46
CA PRO A 33 6.46 -1.09 13.85
C PRO A 33 6.74 -1.18 15.35
N ASP A 34 5.72 -1.00 16.19
CA ASP A 34 5.78 -1.21 17.65
C ASP A 34 5.61 -2.69 18.06
N ASN A 35 5.66 -3.61 17.10
CA ASN A 35 5.47 -5.06 17.26
C ASN A 35 4.07 -5.51 17.68
N THR A 36 3.07 -4.61 17.70
CA THR A 36 1.69 -5.02 17.92
C THR A 36 1.18 -5.87 16.77
N LYS A 37 0.47 -6.95 17.08
CA LYS A 37 -0.20 -7.81 16.09
C LYS A 37 -1.68 -7.47 16.03
N VAL A 38 -2.14 -7.09 14.84
CA VAL A 38 -3.54 -6.82 14.54
C VAL A 38 -4.07 -7.94 13.65
N ASP A 39 -5.07 -8.69 14.14
CA ASP A 39 -5.72 -9.76 13.38
C ASP A 39 -6.75 -9.19 12.39
N LEU A 40 -6.31 -8.97 11.15
CA LEU A 40 -7.14 -8.42 10.09
C LEU A 40 -8.09 -9.47 9.49
N GLY A 41 -7.73 -10.75 9.61
CA GLY A 41 -8.55 -11.88 9.15
C GLY A 41 -9.89 -11.93 9.87
N ASN A 42 -9.86 -11.75 11.19
CA ASN A 42 -11.04 -11.76 12.07
C ASN A 42 -11.62 -10.37 12.36
N SER A 43 -10.98 -9.30 11.87
CA SER A 43 -11.51 -7.93 11.99
C SER A 43 -12.65 -7.65 11.00
N ALA A 44 -13.45 -6.62 11.30
CA ALA A 44 -14.45 -6.09 10.39
C ALA A 44 -13.84 -5.73 9.01
N LYS A 45 -14.66 -5.82 7.97
CA LYS A 45 -14.32 -5.38 6.61
C LYS A 45 -14.76 -3.94 6.41
N GLY A 46 -14.08 -3.21 5.54
CA GLY A 46 -14.25 -1.77 5.40
C GLY A 46 -13.12 -0.99 6.05
N ASP A 47 -13.41 0.26 6.40
CA ASP A 47 -12.50 1.13 7.12
C ASP A 47 -12.31 0.61 8.54
N ILE A 48 -11.07 0.31 8.91
CA ILE A 48 -10.73 -0.12 10.25
C ILE A 48 -9.67 0.79 10.87
N GLY A 49 -9.80 1.03 12.17
CA GLY A 49 -8.76 1.57 13.03
C GLY A 49 -8.46 0.55 14.13
N ALA A 50 -7.18 0.37 14.45
CA ALA A 50 -6.74 -0.49 15.55
C ALA A 50 -5.66 0.24 16.34
N LYS A 51 -5.93 0.48 17.63
CA LYS A 51 -4.92 0.98 18.56
C LYS A 51 -3.83 -0.06 18.75
N THR A 52 -2.59 0.40 18.75
CA THR A 52 -1.40 -0.38 19.00
C THR A 52 -0.73 0.12 20.28
N THR A 53 0.35 -0.53 20.70
CA THR A 53 1.06 -0.13 21.93
C THR A 53 1.50 1.34 21.90
N ASP A 54 2.03 1.81 20.78
CA ASP A 54 2.59 3.16 20.63
C ASP A 54 1.94 3.95 19.48
N GLY A 55 0.76 3.56 19.01
CA GLY A 55 0.17 4.20 17.84
C GLY A 55 -1.16 3.62 17.37
N GLU A 56 -1.37 3.73 16.07
CA GLU A 56 -2.62 3.31 15.43
C GLU A 56 -2.38 2.83 14.00
N LEU A 57 -2.96 1.67 13.69
CA LEU A 57 -3.15 1.18 12.34
C LEU A 57 -4.50 1.68 11.82
N TYR A 58 -4.52 2.27 10.63
CA TYR A 58 -5.75 2.73 9.98
C TYR A 58 -5.73 2.38 8.48
N GLY A 59 -6.81 1.79 7.97
CA GLY A 59 -6.84 1.38 6.57
C GLY A 59 -8.10 0.65 6.14
N GLN A 60 -8.11 0.23 4.87
CA GLN A 60 -9.15 -0.59 4.28
C GLN A 60 -8.82 -2.07 4.48
N ASN A 61 -9.70 -2.80 5.15
CA ASN A 61 -9.65 -4.25 5.28
C ASN A 61 -10.69 -4.89 4.35
N SER A 62 -10.23 -5.74 3.44
CA SER A 62 -11.05 -6.48 2.49
C SER A 62 -10.98 -7.97 2.79
N ASN A 63 -11.58 -8.82 1.95
CA ASN A 63 -11.62 -10.25 2.22
C ASN A 63 -10.24 -10.87 2.10
N ASP A 64 -9.47 -10.47 1.08
CA ASP A 64 -8.20 -11.08 0.75
C ASP A 64 -7.00 -10.11 0.88
N SER A 65 -7.26 -8.82 1.13
CA SER A 65 -6.25 -7.77 1.18
C SER A 65 -6.52 -6.74 2.27
N PHE A 66 -5.44 -6.08 2.68
CA PHE A 66 -5.47 -4.87 3.49
C PHE A 66 -4.51 -3.85 2.92
N TYR A 67 -4.87 -2.58 3.00
CA TYR A 67 -3.99 -1.47 2.70
C TYR A 67 -4.31 -0.28 3.59
N GLY A 68 -3.29 0.40 4.07
CA GLY A 68 -3.45 1.50 5.00
C GLY A 68 -2.13 2.08 5.47
N ILE A 69 -2.19 2.71 6.63
CA ILE A 69 -1.08 3.36 7.29
C ILE A 69 -0.97 2.94 8.74
N TRP A 70 0.23 3.09 9.28
CA TRP A 70 0.44 3.14 10.73
C TRP A 70 1.12 4.46 11.10
N SER A 71 0.74 5.04 12.23
CA SER A 71 1.35 6.25 12.78
C SER A 71 1.49 6.11 14.28
N ASN A 72 2.67 6.41 14.82
CA ASN A 72 2.86 6.42 16.27
C ASN A 72 2.13 7.58 16.94
N ASP A 73 1.97 7.54 18.26
CA ASP A 73 1.26 8.56 19.03
C ASP A 73 1.97 9.92 18.98
N ALA A 74 3.32 9.90 18.98
CA ALA A 74 4.15 11.09 18.82
C ALA A 74 4.18 11.65 17.38
N LYS A 75 3.56 10.98 16.40
CA LYS A 75 3.49 11.35 14.97
C LYS A 75 4.86 11.47 14.27
N THR A 76 5.90 10.86 14.83
CA THR A 76 7.28 10.84 14.34
C THR A 76 7.59 9.63 13.45
N VAL A 77 6.92 8.49 13.65
CA VAL A 77 7.11 7.29 12.83
C VAL A 77 5.82 6.99 12.08
N ARG A 78 5.94 6.85 10.76
CA ARG A 78 4.82 6.69 9.83
C ARG A 78 5.16 5.62 8.81
N GLU A 79 4.23 4.71 8.57
CA GLU A 79 4.36 3.62 7.59
C GLU A 79 3.14 3.63 6.67
N VAL A 80 3.37 3.43 5.36
CA VAL A 80 2.32 3.01 4.42
C VAL A 80 2.51 1.53 4.15
N ARG A 81 1.41 0.77 4.07
CA ARG A 81 1.48 -0.67 3.89
C ARG A 81 0.34 -1.24 3.08
N TYR A 82 0.59 -2.44 2.59
CA TYR A 82 -0.40 -3.34 2.01
C TYR A 82 0.00 -4.79 2.28
N GLN A 83 -0.97 -5.68 2.40
CA GLN A 83 -0.76 -7.12 2.59
C GLN A 83 -1.99 -7.90 2.15
N GLY A 84 -1.87 -9.23 2.08
CA GLY A 84 -2.99 -10.09 1.76
C GLY A 84 -2.59 -11.43 1.15
N THR A 85 -3.61 -12.24 0.88
CA THR A 85 -3.47 -13.54 0.22
C THR A 85 -3.31 -13.35 -1.29
N ALA A 86 -2.15 -13.73 -1.84
CA ALA A 86 -1.86 -13.57 -3.25
C ALA A 86 -2.94 -14.21 -4.14
N ALA A 87 -3.27 -13.54 -5.25
CA ALA A 87 -4.32 -14.01 -6.14
C ALA A 87 -4.03 -15.40 -6.75
N THR A 88 -5.10 -16.16 -6.93
CA THR A 88 -5.12 -17.39 -7.73
C THR A 88 -6.09 -17.23 -8.89
N ASN A 89 -5.96 -18.07 -9.93
CA ASN A 89 -6.89 -18.08 -11.07
C ASN A 89 -7.04 -16.70 -11.72
N LEU A 90 -5.92 -16.08 -12.12
CA LEU A 90 -5.96 -14.78 -12.80
C LEU A 90 -6.87 -14.85 -14.04
N PRO A 91 -7.79 -13.88 -14.22
CA PRO A 91 -8.64 -13.84 -15.40
C PRO A 91 -7.83 -13.45 -16.65
N SER A 92 -8.44 -13.59 -17.83
CA SER A 92 -7.95 -13.00 -19.09
C SER A 92 -8.55 -11.61 -19.30
N GLY A 93 -8.04 -10.87 -20.30
CA GLY A 93 -8.54 -9.56 -20.67
C GLY A 93 -8.07 -8.45 -19.73
N THR A 94 -8.95 -7.48 -19.49
CA THR A 94 -8.65 -6.30 -18.67
C THR A 94 -9.57 -6.22 -17.46
N ALA A 95 -9.06 -5.67 -16.36
CA ALA A 95 -9.84 -5.32 -15.19
C ALA A 95 -9.51 -3.91 -14.70
N THR A 96 -10.50 -3.28 -14.07
CA THR A 96 -10.32 -2.03 -13.34
C THR A 96 -10.64 -2.26 -11.87
N TYR A 97 -9.78 -1.77 -10.99
CA TYR A 97 -9.99 -1.78 -9.54
C TYR A 97 -10.26 -0.36 -9.06
N LEU A 98 -11.33 -0.21 -8.28
CA LEU A 98 -11.76 1.07 -7.74
C LEU A 98 -11.73 1.05 -6.22
N GLY A 99 -11.23 2.11 -5.60
CA GLY A 99 -11.18 2.25 -4.15
C GLY A 99 -10.71 3.63 -3.71
N ASP A 100 -10.46 3.78 -2.42
CA ASP A 100 -9.89 4.99 -1.83
C ASP A 100 -8.40 4.79 -1.52
N ALA A 101 -7.76 5.84 -1.00
CA ALA A 101 -6.38 5.84 -0.55
C ALA A 101 -6.25 6.33 0.90
N TYR A 102 -5.12 5.98 1.52
CA TYR A 102 -4.77 6.30 2.91
C TYR A 102 -3.36 6.88 2.97
N TRP A 103 -3.20 7.96 3.72
CA TRP A 103 -1.91 8.61 3.93
C TRP A 103 -1.88 9.30 5.29
N VAL A 104 -0.69 9.72 5.71
CA VAL A 104 -0.58 10.65 6.85
C VAL A 104 -0.45 12.06 6.29
N SER A 105 -1.40 12.94 6.62
CA SER A 105 -1.41 14.32 6.13
C SER A 105 -0.11 15.03 6.46
N GLY A 106 0.51 15.64 5.45
CA GLY A 106 1.69 16.50 5.65
C GLY A 106 1.38 17.78 6.42
N ILE A 107 0.12 18.22 6.42
CA ILE A 107 -0.32 19.45 7.08
C ILE A 107 -0.64 19.20 8.56
N THR A 108 -1.45 18.17 8.85
CA THR A 108 -1.95 17.93 10.22
C THR A 108 -1.18 16.83 10.95
N GLY A 109 -0.38 16.03 10.25
CA GLY A 109 0.27 14.84 10.80
C GLY A 109 -0.69 13.71 11.15
N GLN A 110 -1.98 13.84 10.84
CA GLN A 110 -3.01 12.85 11.17
C GLN A 110 -3.19 11.81 10.06
N PRO A 111 -3.60 10.58 10.42
CA PRO A 111 -4.17 9.64 9.46
C PRO A 111 -5.27 10.30 8.62
N SER A 112 -5.28 10.00 7.33
CA SER A 112 -6.24 10.56 6.39
C SER A 112 -6.67 9.49 5.40
N LYS A 113 -7.94 9.58 5.01
CA LYS A 113 -8.59 8.76 3.99
C LYS A 113 -9.20 9.70 2.96
N GLY A 114 -9.20 9.27 1.71
CA GLY A 114 -9.80 9.99 0.61
C GLY A 114 -9.11 9.63 -0.69
N GLY A 115 -9.24 10.52 -1.67
CA GLY A 115 -8.76 10.26 -3.02
C GLY A 115 -9.46 9.08 -3.71
N LYS A 116 -9.45 9.07 -5.03
CA LYS A 116 -10.05 8.00 -5.85
C LYS A 116 -8.97 7.23 -6.56
N THR A 117 -8.78 5.99 -6.13
CA THR A 117 -7.88 5.03 -6.75
C THR A 117 -8.58 4.39 -7.94
N ARG A 118 -7.92 4.44 -9.09
CA ARG A 118 -8.20 3.61 -10.26
C ARG A 118 -6.92 2.87 -10.63
N LEU A 119 -6.95 1.55 -10.56
CA LEU A 119 -5.86 0.69 -11.03
C LEU A 119 -6.38 -0.13 -12.21
N ASN A 120 -5.71 -0.02 -13.35
CA ASN A 120 -6.04 -0.79 -14.54
C ASN A 120 -5.04 -1.93 -14.68
N VAL A 121 -5.54 -3.13 -14.92
CA VAL A 121 -4.73 -4.33 -15.14
C VAL A 121 -5.14 -4.93 -16.48
N ASP A 122 -4.16 -5.14 -17.35
CA ASP A 122 -4.32 -5.92 -18.57
C ASP A 122 -3.60 -7.26 -18.34
N PHE A 123 -4.37 -8.33 -18.16
CA PHE A 123 -3.84 -9.67 -17.88
C PHE A 123 -3.24 -10.31 -19.12
N ASP A 124 -3.74 -9.96 -20.30
CA ASP A 124 -3.25 -10.50 -21.57
C ASP A 124 -1.92 -9.85 -21.94
N LYS A 125 -1.82 -8.52 -21.80
CA LYS A 125 -0.56 -7.77 -22.00
C LYS A 125 0.36 -7.81 -20.80
N LYS A 126 -0.11 -8.29 -19.65
CA LYS A 126 0.58 -8.30 -18.36
C LYS A 126 1.08 -6.90 -17.97
N THR A 127 0.21 -5.91 -18.03
CA THR A 127 0.55 -4.53 -17.66
C THR A 127 -0.35 -3.99 -16.57
N VAL A 128 0.17 -3.07 -15.78
CA VAL A 128 -0.55 -2.35 -14.73
C VAL A 128 -0.23 -0.87 -14.80
N ASP A 129 -1.24 -0.03 -14.79
CA ASP A 129 -1.16 1.42 -14.65
C ASP A 129 -2.29 1.91 -13.74
N GLY A 130 -2.27 3.20 -13.38
CA GLY A 130 -3.36 3.75 -12.59
C GLY A 130 -3.14 5.18 -12.13
N LYS A 131 -4.06 5.63 -11.29
CA LYS A 131 -4.05 6.98 -10.73
C LYS A 131 -4.73 6.98 -9.36
N VAL A 132 -4.26 7.85 -8.48
CA VAL A 132 -4.97 8.25 -7.26
C VAL A 132 -5.29 9.73 -7.39
N GLU A 133 -6.57 10.05 -7.54
CA GLU A 133 -7.06 11.41 -7.78
C GLU A 133 -7.48 12.05 -6.47
N PHE A 134 -6.93 13.22 -6.14
CA PHE A 134 -7.26 13.93 -4.90
C PHE A 134 -8.02 15.22 -5.18
N SER A 135 -8.87 15.60 -4.22
CA SER A 135 -9.57 16.87 -4.20
C SER A 135 -9.11 17.70 -3.01
N LEU A 136 -8.77 18.97 -3.24
CA LEU A 136 -8.42 19.88 -2.15
C LEU A 136 -9.56 20.04 -1.13
N LEU A 137 -10.80 20.05 -1.61
CA LEU A 137 -11.97 20.33 -0.77
C LEU A 137 -12.35 19.15 0.14
N SER A 138 -12.19 17.91 -0.34
CA SER A 138 -12.55 16.72 0.44
C SER A 138 -11.35 16.05 1.11
N ASP A 139 -10.19 16.07 0.45
CA ASP A 139 -9.02 15.29 0.86
C ASP A 139 -7.90 16.17 1.44
N GLY A 140 -7.99 17.50 1.31
CA GLY A 140 -6.93 18.41 1.75
C GLY A 140 -5.62 18.24 0.97
N ARG A 141 -5.67 17.64 -0.23
CA ARG A 141 -4.52 17.37 -1.11
C ARG A 141 -4.88 17.72 -2.55
N THR A 142 -4.00 18.43 -3.25
CA THR A 142 -4.22 18.91 -4.63
C THR A 142 -3.50 18.10 -5.69
N GLN A 143 -2.55 17.26 -5.28
CA GLN A 143 -1.67 16.57 -6.21
C GLN A 143 -2.03 15.10 -6.31
N ASP A 144 -2.61 14.77 -7.45
CA ASP A 144 -2.82 13.41 -7.93
C ASP A 144 -1.50 12.64 -7.97
N ILE A 145 -1.61 11.33 -7.76
CA ILE A 145 -0.52 10.39 -8.02
C ILE A 145 -0.83 9.67 -9.33
N THR A 146 0.08 9.73 -10.29
CA THR A 146 0.08 8.85 -11.47
C THR A 146 0.93 7.62 -11.18
N LEU A 147 0.36 6.44 -11.42
CA LEU A 147 1.05 5.15 -11.38
C LEU A 147 1.38 4.78 -12.83
N HIS A 148 2.62 5.03 -13.26
CA HIS A 148 3.03 4.83 -14.65
C HIS A 148 3.03 3.36 -15.02
N GLN A 149 2.59 3.05 -16.23
CA GLN A 149 2.50 1.67 -16.73
C GLN A 149 3.78 0.86 -16.42
N THR A 150 3.57 -0.30 -15.82
CA THR A 150 4.61 -1.28 -15.52
C THR A 150 4.16 -2.70 -15.89
N GLN A 151 5.06 -3.67 -15.73
CA GLN A 151 4.79 -5.08 -15.96
C GLN A 151 4.14 -5.75 -14.73
N LEU A 152 3.17 -6.63 -15.00
CA LEU A 152 2.59 -7.55 -14.04
C LEU A 152 3.42 -8.84 -14.01
N ASN A 153 4.12 -9.08 -12.90
CA ASN A 153 4.93 -10.28 -12.68
C ASN A 153 4.19 -11.23 -11.74
N GLY A 154 3.48 -12.20 -12.33
CA GLY A 154 2.57 -13.06 -11.59
C GLY A 154 1.41 -12.25 -11.01
N THR A 155 1.39 -12.09 -9.68
CA THR A 155 0.38 -11.30 -8.97
C THR A 155 0.94 -9.99 -8.41
N LYS A 156 2.19 -9.65 -8.71
CA LYS A 156 2.89 -8.49 -8.17
C LYS A 156 3.25 -7.50 -9.26
N PHE A 157 3.28 -6.22 -8.90
CA PHE A 157 3.68 -5.15 -9.81
C PHE A 157 4.50 -4.10 -9.04
N SER A 158 5.42 -3.47 -9.74
CA SER A 158 6.23 -2.36 -9.22
C SER A 158 6.65 -1.45 -10.35
N GLY A 159 6.56 -0.13 -10.16
CA GLY A 159 6.80 0.84 -11.22
C GLY A 159 7.11 2.23 -10.69
N ARG A 160 7.13 3.20 -11.62
CA ARG A 160 7.36 4.61 -11.30
C ARG A 160 6.05 5.28 -10.91
N ALA A 161 6.09 6.11 -9.88
CA ALA A 161 5.00 6.98 -9.50
C ALA A 161 5.43 8.45 -9.69
N SER A 162 4.48 9.34 -9.95
CA SER A 162 4.76 10.77 -9.94
C SER A 162 3.56 11.57 -9.48
N THR A 163 3.83 12.71 -8.87
CA THR A 163 2.87 13.81 -8.77
C THR A 163 3.29 14.92 -9.76
N LEU A 164 2.69 16.11 -9.66
CA LEU A 164 3.15 17.27 -10.41
C LEU A 164 4.56 17.72 -9.96
N LEU A 165 4.87 17.56 -8.67
CA LEU A 165 6.10 18.08 -8.06
C LEU A 165 7.12 16.99 -7.68
N GLU A 166 6.68 15.76 -7.45
CA GLU A 166 7.52 14.70 -6.88
C GLU A 166 7.61 13.49 -7.80
N LYS A 167 8.78 12.84 -7.77
CA LYS A 167 8.99 11.53 -8.40
C LYS A 167 9.09 10.47 -7.31
N GLY A 168 8.53 9.31 -7.57
CA GLY A 168 8.47 8.22 -6.62
C GLY A 168 8.42 6.86 -7.30
N THR A 169 8.15 5.85 -6.50
CA THR A 169 7.91 4.48 -6.95
C THR A 169 6.61 3.98 -6.36
N TYR A 170 6.02 2.98 -7.00
CA TYR A 170 4.92 2.23 -6.42
C TYR A 170 5.16 0.74 -6.52
N GLN A 171 4.57 0.00 -5.60
CA GLN A 171 4.52 -1.45 -5.62
C GLN A 171 3.19 -1.94 -5.07
N GLY A 172 2.75 -3.11 -5.51
CA GLY A 172 1.48 -3.66 -5.09
C GLY A 172 1.31 -5.12 -5.47
N GLY A 173 0.10 -5.62 -5.31
CA GLY A 173 -0.28 -6.93 -5.78
C GLY A 173 -1.78 -7.09 -6.01
N LEU A 174 -2.11 -8.22 -6.61
CA LEU A 174 -3.44 -8.73 -6.80
C LEU A 174 -3.71 -9.82 -5.76
N PHE A 175 -4.91 -9.80 -5.21
CA PHE A 175 -5.29 -10.61 -4.07
C PHE A 175 -6.62 -11.34 -4.31
N GLY A 176 -6.75 -12.49 -3.65
CA GLY A 176 -7.95 -13.30 -3.67
C GLY A 176 -8.16 -14.11 -4.95
N ASN A 177 -9.07 -15.08 -4.87
CA ASN A 177 -9.41 -15.93 -6.00
C ASN A 177 -10.03 -15.10 -7.14
N GLY A 178 -9.46 -15.19 -8.35
CA GLY A 178 -9.87 -14.40 -9.50
C GLY A 178 -9.29 -12.98 -9.51
N ALA A 179 -8.31 -12.66 -8.65
CA ALA A 179 -7.79 -11.31 -8.48
C ALA A 179 -8.91 -10.28 -8.27
N LYS A 180 -9.78 -10.49 -7.27
CA LYS A 180 -10.92 -9.60 -6.99
C LYS A 180 -10.51 -8.31 -6.30
N GLU A 181 -9.31 -8.28 -5.72
CA GLU A 181 -8.82 -7.16 -4.94
C GLU A 181 -7.41 -6.79 -5.39
N ALA A 182 -7.08 -5.51 -5.30
CA ALA A 182 -5.73 -5.01 -5.54
C ALA A 182 -5.35 -4.03 -4.43
N ALA A 183 -4.08 -4.05 -4.04
CA ALA A 183 -3.56 -3.16 -3.01
C ALA A 183 -2.08 -2.87 -3.25
N GLY A 184 -1.63 -1.69 -2.82
CA GLY A 184 -0.26 -1.24 -3.00
C GLY A 184 0.07 0.02 -2.22
N ILE A 185 1.31 0.46 -2.40
CA ILE A 185 1.83 1.71 -1.83
C ILE A 185 2.57 2.49 -2.90
N ALA A 186 2.47 3.81 -2.84
CA ALA A 186 3.31 4.76 -3.56
C ALA A 186 4.20 5.48 -2.54
N THR A 187 5.49 5.58 -2.85
CA THR A 187 6.51 6.19 -1.98
C THR A 187 7.31 7.25 -2.73
N PHE A 188 7.60 8.35 -2.04
CA PHE A 188 8.27 9.52 -2.60
C PHE A 188 9.42 9.91 -1.69
N GLU A 189 10.66 9.66 -2.13
CA GLU A 189 11.85 9.92 -1.32
C GLU A 189 12.11 11.42 -1.11
N GLY A 190 11.81 12.23 -2.13
CA GLY A 190 11.94 13.69 -2.07
C GLY A 190 11.01 14.30 -1.02
N ASN A 191 9.80 13.74 -0.87
CA ASN A 191 8.88 14.17 0.17
C ASN A 191 7.93 13.03 0.60
N ARG A 192 8.22 12.46 1.78
CA ARG A 192 7.45 11.35 2.36
C ARG A 192 6.02 11.73 2.74
N SER A 193 5.63 13.01 2.76
CA SER A 193 4.23 13.40 2.96
C SER A 193 3.32 12.95 1.81
N TYR A 194 3.89 12.61 0.65
CA TYR A 194 3.15 12.06 -0.49
C TYR A 194 3.01 10.54 -0.44
N ASN A 195 3.70 9.86 0.49
CA ASN A 195 3.57 8.42 0.67
C ASN A 195 2.10 8.06 0.88
N THR A 196 1.60 7.10 0.11
CA THR A 196 0.18 6.79 0.07
C THR A 196 0.00 5.29 -0.08
N SER A 197 -0.87 4.71 0.73
CA SER A 197 -1.39 3.38 0.51
C SER A 197 -2.67 3.46 -0.31
N PHE A 198 -2.86 2.54 -1.26
CA PHE A 198 -3.98 2.55 -2.18
C PHE A 198 -4.43 1.12 -2.48
N GLY A 199 -5.67 0.99 -2.96
CA GLY A 199 -6.20 -0.28 -3.38
C GLY A 199 -7.60 -0.14 -3.96
N GLY A 200 -8.23 -1.27 -4.24
CA GLY A 200 -9.56 -1.30 -4.79
C GLY A 200 -10.11 -2.69 -5.01
N ILE A 201 -11.42 -2.73 -5.25
CA ILE A 201 -12.17 -3.93 -5.62
C ILE A 201 -12.39 -3.90 -7.13
N ARG A 202 -12.29 -5.07 -7.76
CA ARG A 202 -12.51 -5.23 -9.19
C ARG A 202 -13.95 -4.89 -9.57
N TYR A 203 -14.11 -3.98 -10.53
CA TYR A 203 -15.37 -3.62 -11.17
C TYR A 203 -15.64 -4.53 -12.38
#